data_AF-A0A3N0E5D8-F1
#
_entry.id   AF-A0A3N0E5D8-F1
#
_cell.length_a   1.000
_cell.length_b   1.000
_cell.length_c   1.000
_cell.angle_alpha   90.00
_cell.angle_beta   90.00
_cell.angle_gamma   90.00
#
_symmetry.space_group_name_H-M   'P 1'
#
loop_
_entity.id
_entity.type
_entity.pdbx_description
1 polymer ?
#
loop_
_entity_poly.entity_id
_entity_poly.type
_entity_poly.pdbx_seq_one_letter_code
_entity_poly.pdbx_strand_id
1 'polypeptide(L)' 'MTMRILLGALAGLFGGYLLGFVASTVAHIGLGSFVADSSPVLVAFGLAPYLTALVGAVLVPVILARRGPE' A
#
# COMPACT_ATOMS: atom_id res chain seq x y z
N MET A 1 7.83 -21.13 11.40
CA MET A 1 7.87 -20.37 10.12
C MET A 1 6.57 -19.65 9.82
N THR A 2 5.42 -20.32 9.88
CA THR A 2 4.10 -19.76 9.52
C THR A 2 3.76 -18.46 10.24
N MET A 3 4.03 -18.38 11.55
CA MET A 3 3.80 -17.15 12.34
C MET A 3 4.64 -15.96 11.85
N ARG A 4 5.89 -16.19 11.44
CA ARG A 4 6.80 -15.13 10.93
C ARG A 4 6.33 -14.59 9.58
N ILE A 5 5.84 -15.47 8.72
CA ILE A 5 5.27 -15.12 7.41
C ILE A 5 3.97 -14.33 7.60
N LEU A 6 3.11 -14.76 8.52
CA LEU A 6 1.86 -14.07 8.84
C LEU A 6 2.11 -12.66 9.39
N LEU A 7 3.04 -12.51 10.34
CA LEU A 7 3.44 -11.20 10.87
C LEU A 7 4.05 -10.31 9.78
N GLY A 8 4.86 -10.88 8.89
CA GLY A 8 5.35 -10.19 7.71
C GLY A 8 4.25 -9.72 6.76
N ALA A 9 3.22 -10.54 6.55
CA ALA A 9 2.09 -10.18 5.70
C ALA A 9 1.28 -9.02 6.31
N LEU A 10 1.03 -9.07 7.62
CA LEU A 10 0.35 -7.99 8.34
C LEU A 10 1.18 -6.69 8.33
N ALA A 11 2.49 -6.77 8.58
CA ALA A 11 3.38 -5.62 8.49
C ALA A 11 3.41 -5.02 7.08
N GLY A 12 3.47 -5.88 6.05
CA GLY A 12 3.41 -5.47 4.65
C GLY A 12 2.07 -4.87 4.25
N LEU A 13 0.95 -5.41 4.75
CA LEU A 13 -0.39 -4.89 4.52
C LEU A 13 -0.52 -3.48 5.09
N PHE A 14 -0.19 -3.30 6.38
CA PHE A 14 -0.28 -2.01 7.06
C PHE A 14 0.71 -0.99 6.51
N GLY A 15 1.96 -1.40 6.29
CA GLY A 15 2.99 -0.53 5.71
C GLY A 15 2.65 -0.11 4.29
N GLY A 16 2.18 -1.05 3.46
CA GLY A 16 1.72 -0.78 2.10
C GLY A 16 0.50 0.15 2.08
N TYR A 17 -0.46 -0.05 2.98
CA TYR A 17 -1.62 0.84 3.11
C TYR A 17 -1.20 2.27 3.46
N LEU A 18 -0.37 2.43 4.49
CA LEU A 18 0.09 3.75 4.95
C LEU A 18 0.87 4.48 3.85
N LEU A 19 1.78 3.79 3.15
CA LEU A 19 2.54 4.38 2.05
C LEU A 19 1.64 4.83 0.90
N GLY A 20 0.69 3.98 0.49
CA GLY A 20 -0.27 4.36 -0.56
C GLY A 20 -1.24 5.44 -0.12
N PHE A 21 -1.63 5.48 1.16
CA PHE A 21 -2.45 6.56 1.72
C PHE A 21 -1.72 7.90 1.69
N VAL A 22 -0.46 7.94 2.11
CA VAL A 22 0.34 9.16 2.06
C VAL A 22 0.55 9.59 0.60
N ALA A 23 0.93 8.67 -0.29
CA ALA A 23 1.13 8.97 -1.70
C ALA A 23 -0.15 9.47 -2.38
N SER A 24 -1.29 8.81 -2.11
CA SER A 24 -2.61 9.20 -2.60
C SER A 24 -3.04 10.57 -2.08
N THR A 25 -2.83 10.82 -0.79
CA THR A 25 -3.15 12.11 -0.15
C THR A 25 -2.31 13.24 -0.76
N VAL A 26 -1.02 13.02 -0.95
CA VAL A 26 -0.13 14.01 -1.59
C VAL A 26 -0.57 14.28 -3.03
N ALA A 27 -0.90 13.24 -3.79
CA ALA A 27 -1.41 13.39 -5.15
C ALA A 27 -2.76 14.12 -5.18
N HIS A 28 -3.68 13.81 -4.26
CA HIS A 28 -4.96 14.50 -4.12
C HIS A 28 -4.79 15.97 -3.78
N ILE A 29 -3.93 16.32 -2.82
CA ILE A 29 -3.67 17.71 -2.45
C ILE A 29 -3.05 18.47 -3.63
N GLY A 30 -2.11 17.85 -4.35
CA GLY A 30 -1.47 18.45 -5.51
C GLY A 30 -2.38 18.64 -6.72
N LEU A 31 -3.34 17.72 -6.94
CA LEU A 31 -4.22 17.72 -8.11
C LEU A 31 -5.62 18.30 -7.83
N GLY A 32 -6.07 18.30 -6.58
CA GLY A 32 -7.40 18.78 -6.17
C GLY A 32 -7.58 20.28 -6.39
N SER A 33 -6.49 21.05 -6.55
CA SER A 33 -6.54 22.44 -7.00
C SER A 33 -6.80 22.60 -8.50
N PHE A 34 -6.71 21.52 -9.30
CA PHE A 34 -6.81 21.54 -10.75
C PHE A 34 -7.91 20.64 -11.32
N VAL A 35 -8.53 19.78 -10.51
CA VAL A 35 -9.41 18.71 -10.98
C VAL A 35 -10.66 18.65 -10.10
N ALA A 36 -11.85 18.62 -10.72
CA ALA A 36 -13.12 18.51 -10.01
C ALA A 36 -13.20 17.20 -9.21
N ASP A 37 -13.77 17.26 -8.00
CA ASP A 37 -13.83 16.16 -7.03
C ASP A 37 -14.46 14.85 -7.56
N SER A 38 -15.27 14.91 -8.61
CA SER A 38 -15.89 13.75 -9.27
C SER A 38 -15.07 13.15 -10.41
N SER A 39 -13.85 13.63 -10.63
CA SER A 39 -12.97 13.13 -11.68
C SER A 39 -12.59 11.67 -11.44
N PRO A 40 -12.63 10.82 -12.48
CA PRO A 40 -12.17 9.42 -12.40
C PRO A 40 -10.74 9.30 -11.87
N VAL A 41 -9.93 10.33 -12.07
CA VAL A 41 -8.54 10.40 -11.60
C VAL A 41 -8.47 10.43 -10.08
N LEU A 42 -9.30 11.24 -9.42
CA LEU A 42 -9.35 11.33 -7.96
C LEU A 42 -9.89 10.03 -7.35
N VAL A 43 -10.91 9.42 -7.97
CA VAL A 43 -11.43 8.11 -7.55
C VAL A 43 -10.34 7.03 -7.63
N ALA A 44 -9.52 7.02 -8.69
CA ALA A 44 -8.42 6.08 -8.83
C ALA A 44 -7.34 6.26 -7.73
N PHE A 45 -7.04 7.49 -7.35
CA PHE A 45 -6.14 7.74 -6.21
C PHE A 45 -6.73 7.23 -4.89
N GLY A 46 -8.05 7.28 -4.69
CA GLY A 46 -8.71 6.68 -3.53
C GLY A 46 -8.48 5.17 -3.40
N LEU A 47 -8.22 4.47 -4.52
CA LEU A 47 -7.94 3.03 -4.54
C LEU A 47 -6.46 2.68 -4.30
N ALA A 48 -5.54 3.64 -4.50
CA ALA A 48 -4.10 3.42 -4.37
C ALA A 48 -3.66 2.83 -3.02
N PRO A 49 -4.21 3.23 -1.85
CA PRO A 49 -3.82 2.66 -0.55
C PRO A 49 -4.13 1.17 -0.44
N TYR A 50 -5.25 0.73 -1.02
CA TYR A 50 -5.63 -0.67 -0.98
C TYR A 50 -4.77 -1.53 -1.91
N LEU A 51 -4.41 -1.00 -3.08
CA LEU A 51 -3.51 -1.68 -4.02
C LEU A 51 -2.10 -1.84 -3.43
N THR A 52 -1.55 -0.78 -2.84
CA THR A 52 -0.24 -0.86 -2.18
C THR A 52 -0.26 -1.75 -0.95
N ALA A 53 -1.37 -1.79 -0.20
CA ALA A 53 -1.55 -2.74 0.91
C ALA A 53 -1.49 -4.19 0.41
N LEU A 54 -2.21 -4.51 -0.68
CA LEU A 54 -2.20 -5.85 -1.28
C LEU A 54 -0.80 -6.24 -1.74
N VAL A 55 -0.11 -5.32 -2.43
CA VAL A 55 1.27 -5.52 -2.90
C VAL A 55 2.22 -5.77 -1.72
N GLY A 56 2.13 -4.96 -0.66
CA GLY A 56 2.94 -5.11 0.54
C GLY A 56 2.66 -6.42 1.29
N ALA A 57 1.39 -6.81 1.40
CA ALA A 57 0.96 -8.05 2.04
C ALA A 57 1.52 -9.30 1.35
N VAL A 58 1.83 -9.22 0.05
CA VAL A 58 2.44 -10.32 -0.71
C VAL A 58 3.98 -10.21 -0.74
N LEU A 59 4.52 -9.02 -1.04
CA LEU A 59 5.97 -8.84 -1.19
C LEU A 59 6.74 -9.08 0.11
N VAL A 60 6.26 -8.57 1.24
CA VAL A 60 6.99 -8.66 2.51
C VAL A 60 7.16 -10.12 2.96
N PRO A 61 6.13 -10.98 2.95
CA PRO A 61 6.28 -12.42 3.18
C PRO A 61 7.25 -13.10 2.23
N VAL A 62 7.19 -12.77 0.93
CA VAL A 62 8.07 -13.38 -0.09
C VAL A 62 9.53 -13.02 0.19
N ILE A 63 9.82 -11.77 0.54
CA ILE A 63 11.17 -11.32 0.90
C ILE A 63 11.63 -12.04 2.18
N LEU A 64 10.79 -12.13 3.21
CA LEU A 64 11.12 -12.80 4.48
C LEU A 64 11.34 -14.31 4.33
N ALA A 65 10.61 -14.96 3.42
CA ALA A 65 10.80 -16.37 3.11
C ALA A 65 12.13 -16.61 2.38
N ARG A 66 12.56 -15.68 1.52
CA ARG A 66 13.83 -15.75 0.79
C ARG A 66 15.06 -15.46 1.65
N ARG A 67 14.94 -14.66 2.72
CA ARG A 67 16.08 -14.28 3.57
C ARG A 67 16.55 -15.37 4.56
N GLY A 68 15.91 -16.54 4.60
CA GLY A 68 16.30 -17.64 5.51
C GLY A 68 16.10 -17.31 7.01
N PRO A 69 16.10 -18.31 7.90
CA PRO A 69 16.27 -18.07 9.33
C PRO A 69 17.76 -17.77 9.59
N GLU A 70 18.06 -16.52 9.94
CA GLU A 70 19.30 -16.20 10.66
C GLU A 70 19.31 -16.91 12.02
#